data_AF-A0A9D7U6F9-F1
#
_entry.id   AF-A0A9D7U6F9-F1
#
_cell.length_a   1.000
_cell.length_b   1.000
_cell.length_c   1.000
_cell.angle_alpha   90.00
_cell.angle_beta   90.00
_cell.angle_gamma   90.00
#
_symmetry.space_group_name_H-M   'P 1'
#
loop_
_entity.id
_entity.type
_entity.pdbx_description
1 polymer ?
#
loop_
_entity_poly.entity_id
_entity_poly.type
_entity_poly.pdbx_seq_one_letter_code
_entity_poly.pdbx_strand_id
1 'polypeptide(L)'
;MNTKLTLTLEKEVIEIAKIYAKEKGQSLSEMVENYFKFVTVNQKRIEEKQLSPRVRKLRGVIKVSDNFDYKQTCSKELAKKYGI
;
A
#
# COMPACT_ATOMS: atom_id res chain seq x y z
N MET A 1 -19.57 -10.80 1.76
CA MET A 1 -19.64 -12.17 2.33
C MET A 1 -18.37 -12.41 3.10
N ASN A 2 -18.47 -12.87 4.35
CA ASN A 2 -17.29 -13.13 5.18
C ASN A 2 -17.00 -14.63 5.16
N THR A 3 -15.79 -15.01 4.77
CA THR A 3 -15.32 -16.41 4.71
C THR A 3 -14.23 -16.62 5.74
N LYS A 4 -14.24 -17.75 6.43
CA LYS A 4 -13.18 -18.10 7.39
C LYS A 4 -11.95 -18.58 6.62
N LEU A 5 -10.79 -18.02 6.95
CA LEU A 5 -9.49 -18.46 6.45
C LEU A 5 -8.70 -19.04 7.63
N THR A 6 -8.26 -20.29 7.50
CA THR A 6 -7.42 -20.96 8.50
C THR A 6 -5.98 -20.98 7.97
N LEU A 7 -5.05 -20.41 8.73
CA LEU A 7 -3.62 -20.38 8.40
C LEU A 7 -2.85 -21.24 9.41
N THR A 8 -1.96 -22.08 8.91
CA THR A 8 -1.03 -22.84 9.75
C THR A 8 0.24 -22.01 9.91
N LEU A 9 0.53 -21.62 11.15
CA LEU A 9 1.69 -20.81 11.53
C LEU A 9 2.30 -21.38 12.81
N GLU A 10 3.55 -21.03 13.06
CA GLU A 10 4.21 -21.37 14.32
C GLU A 10 3.52 -20.70 15.51
N LYS A 11 3.46 -21.41 16.64
CA LYS A 11 2.77 -20.94 17.84
C LYS A 11 3.38 -19.64 18.38
N GLU A 12 4.71 -19.53 18.36
CA GLU A 12 5.44 -18.34 18.83
C GLU A 12 5.06 -17.10 18.03
N VAL A 13 4.95 -17.24 16.70
CA VAL A 13 4.52 -16.15 15.80
C VAL A 13 3.09 -15.71 16.11
N ILE A 14 2.17 -16.64 16.40
CA ILE A 14 0.79 -16.31 16.77
C ILE A 14 0.74 -15.53 18.09
N GLU A 15 1.56 -15.88 19.08
CA GLU A 15 1.60 -15.17 20.36
C GLU A 15 2.12 -13.75 20.21
N ILE A 16 3.24 -13.57 19.50
CA ILE A 16 3.82 -12.24 19.23
C ILE A 16 2.83 -11.37 18.45
N ALA A 17 2.17 -11.92 17.43
CA ALA A 17 1.20 -11.18 16.63
C ALA A 17 -0.03 -10.75 17.45
N LYS A 18 -0.50 -11.58 18.39
CA LYS A 18 -1.61 -11.22 19.30
C LYS A 18 -1.23 -10.08 20.24
N ILE A 19 0.00 -10.10 20.78
CA ILE A 19 0.51 -9.02 21.63
C ILE A 19 0.55 -7.72 20.85
N TYR A 20 1.16 -7.74 19.66
CA TYR A 20 1.24 -6.59 18.78
C TYR A 20 -0.14 -6.01 18.42
N ALA A 21 -1.08 -6.87 18.04
CA ALA A 21 -2.43 -6.45 17.70
C ALA A 21 -3.14 -5.78 18.89
N LYS A 22 -2.98 -6.35 20.10
CA LYS A 22 -3.54 -5.80 21.34
C LYS A 22 -2.96 -4.43 21.69
N GLU A 23 -1.64 -4.25 21.55
CA GLU A 23 -0.97 -2.95 21.77
C GLU A 23 -1.47 -1.87 20.81
N LYS A 24 -1.84 -2.26 19.58
CA LYS A 24 -2.43 -1.36 18.59
C LYS A 24 -3.95 -1.18 18.73
N GLY A 25 -4.58 -1.84 19.69
CA GLY A 25 -6.04 -1.79 19.87
C GLY A 25 -6.82 -2.44 18.73
N GLN A 26 -6.20 -3.36 17.98
CA GLN A 26 -6.79 -4.03 16.82
C GLN A 26 -6.90 -5.54 17.05
N SER A 27 -7.83 -6.19 16.34
CA SER A 27 -7.90 -7.65 16.34
C SER A 27 -6.85 -8.24 15.38
N LEU A 28 -6.35 -9.44 15.70
CA LEU A 28 -5.41 -10.14 14.81
C LEU A 28 -6.02 -10.39 13.42
N SER A 29 -7.31 -10.71 13.37
CA SER A 29 -8.03 -10.91 12.11
C SER A 29 -8.09 -9.63 11.27
N GLU A 30 -8.37 -8.49 11.89
CA GLU A 30 -8.38 -7.19 11.21
C GLU A 30 -6.99 -6.79 10.70
N MET A 31 -5.95 -7.03 11.49
CA MET A 31 -4.56 -6.78 11.08
C MET A 31 -4.20 -7.57 9.81
N VAL A 32 -4.53 -8.86 9.78
CA VAL A 32 -4.25 -9.74 8.64
C VAL A 32 -5.12 -9.39 7.43
N GLU A 33 -6.40 -9.06 7.64
CA GLU A 33 -7.30 -8.63 6.57
C GLU A 33 -6.78 -7.33 5.91
N ASN A 34 -6.32 -6.37 6.71
CA ASN A 34 -5.74 -5.12 6.21
C ASN A 34 -4.44 -5.37 5.44
N TYR A 35 -3.61 -6.31 5.90
CA TYR A 35 -2.44 -6.73 5.14
C TYR A 35 -2.82 -7.33 3.78
N PHE A 36 -3.81 -8.25 3.74
CA PHE A 36 -4.28 -8.82 2.49
C PHE A 36 -4.87 -7.77 1.55
N LYS A 37 -5.64 -6.80 2.06
CA LYS A 37 -6.09 -5.65 1.27
C LYS A 37 -4.90 -4.90 0.69
N PHE A 38 -3.92 -4.56 1.51
CA PHE A 38 -2.73 -3.83 1.07
C PHE A 38 -1.98 -4.54 -0.07
N VAL A 39 -1.70 -5.84 0.07
CA VAL A 39 -0.94 -6.60 -0.95
C VAL A 39 -1.76 -6.89 -2.22
N THR A 40 -3.08 -6.99 -2.11
CA THR A 40 -3.97 -7.25 -3.26
C THR A 40 -4.44 -5.99 -3.98
N VAL A 41 -4.32 -4.80 -3.35
CA VAL A 41 -4.69 -3.52 -3.96
C VAL A 41 -3.92 -3.23 -5.25
N ASN A 42 -2.69 -3.71 -5.40
CA ASN A 42 -1.94 -3.55 -6.66
C ASN A 42 -2.45 -4.45 -7.80
N GLN A 43 -3.24 -5.49 -7.52
CA GLN A 43 -3.82 -6.35 -8.56
C GLN A 43 -5.13 -5.79 -9.13
N LYS A 44 -5.83 -4.92 -8.40
CA LYS A 44 -6.99 -4.20 -8.91
C LYS A 44 -6.57 -2.79 -9.24
N ARG A 45 -6.53 -2.45 -10.54
CA ARG A 45 -6.45 -1.05 -11.00
C ARG A 45 -7.37 -0.22 -10.12
N ILE A 46 -6.82 0.74 -9.36
CA ILE A 46 -7.61 1.60 -8.47
C ILE A 46 -8.72 2.23 -9.32
N GLU A 47 -9.96 1.80 -9.10
CA GLU A 47 -11.11 2.33 -9.80
C GLU A 47 -11.28 3.80 -9.41
N GLU A 48 -11.46 4.68 -10.39
CA GLU A 48 -11.53 6.14 -10.20
C GLU A 48 -12.58 6.59 -9.16
N LYS A 49 -13.57 5.72 -8.90
CA LYS A 49 -14.63 5.92 -7.91
C LYS A 49 -14.13 5.86 -6.46
N GLN A 50 -13.00 5.21 -6.17
CA GLN A 50 -12.43 5.09 -4.82
C GLN A 50 -11.48 6.24 -4.44
N LEU A 51 -11.12 7.11 -5.39
CA LEU A 51 -10.26 8.25 -5.11
C LEU A 51 -11.04 9.40 -4.47
N SER A 52 -10.45 10.04 -3.46
CA SER A 52 -11.02 11.27 -2.91
C SER A 52 -11.15 12.35 -3.99
N PRO A 53 -12.12 13.27 -3.91
CA PRO A 53 -12.35 14.28 -4.95
C PRO A 53 -11.11 15.12 -5.26
N ARG A 54 -10.27 15.37 -4.25
CA ARG A 54 -8.99 16.10 -4.41
C ARG A 54 -7.97 15.29 -5.22
N VAL A 55 -7.78 14.01 -4.88
CA VAL A 55 -6.83 13.14 -5.59
C VAL A 55 -7.27 12.88 -7.03
N ARG A 56 -8.58 12.75 -7.26
CA ARG A 56 -9.16 12.62 -8.61
C ARG A 56 -8.80 13.81 -9.51
N LYS A 57 -8.85 15.04 -8.98
CA LYS A 57 -8.50 16.25 -9.74
C LYS A 57 -7.00 16.33 -10.07
N LEU A 58 -6.14 15.73 -9.25
CA LEU A 58 -4.68 15.75 -9.45
C LEU A 58 -4.19 14.63 -10.37
N ARG A 59 -4.90 13.49 -10.40
CA ARG A 59 -4.57 12.37 -11.28
C ARG A 59 -4.78 12.77 -12.76
N GLY A 60 -3.73 12.63 -13.57
CA GLY A 60 -3.76 12.97 -15.01
C GLY A 60 -3.43 14.43 -15.35
N VAL A 61 -3.19 15.28 -14.35
CA VAL A 61 -2.67 16.65 -14.57
C VAL A 61 -1.27 16.61 -15.15
N ILE A 62 -0.45 15.67 -14.70
CA ILE A 62 0.89 15.44 -15.22
C ILE A 62 0.77 14.51 -16.42
N LYS A 63 0.99 15.06 -17.62
CA LYS A 63 1.14 14.30 -18.85
C LYS A 63 2.62 13.97 -19.01
N VAL A 64 2.94 12.68 -18.98
CA VAL A 64 4.27 12.16 -19.23
C VAL A 64 4.22 11.25 -20.45
N SER A 65 5.30 11.22 -21.22
CA SER A 65 5.44 10.32 -22.37
C SER A 65 5.39 8.86 -21.91
N ASP A 66 4.92 7.95 -22.76
CA ASP A 66 4.82 6.52 -22.43
C ASP A 66 6.16 5.88 -22.01
N ASN A 67 7.29 6.44 -22.49
CA ASN A 67 8.65 6.01 -22.14
C ASN A 67 9.28 6.81 -20.99
N PHE A 68 8.49 7.43 -20.12
CA PHE A 68 9.01 8.25 -19.03
C PHE A 68 9.63 7.41 -17.90
N ASP A 69 10.95 7.48 -17.76
CA ASP A 69 11.64 6.90 -16.62
C ASP A 69 11.61 7.86 -15.42
N TYR A 70 10.65 7.59 -14.52
CA TYR A 70 10.48 8.33 -13.27
C TYR A 70 11.75 8.34 -12.42
N LYS A 71 12.44 7.20 -12.30
CA LYS A 71 13.60 7.07 -11.42
C LYS A 71 14.77 7.91 -11.94
N GLN A 72 15.06 7.82 -13.23
CA GLN A 72 16.13 8.62 -13.84
C GLN A 72 15.86 10.12 -13.73
N THR A 73 14.62 10.54 -13.97
CA THR A 73 14.25 11.97 -13.91
C THR A 73 14.35 12.49 -12.47
N CYS A 74 13.86 11.74 -11.49
CA CYS A 74 14.02 12.10 -10.08
C CYS A 74 15.49 12.23 -9.67
N SER A 75 16.34 11.27 -10.04
CA SER A 75 17.77 11.32 -9.71
C SER A 75 18.46 12.53 -10.33
N LYS A 76 18.14 12.88 -11.59
CA LYS A 76 18.69 14.07 -12.25
C LYS A 76 18.30 15.37 -11.56
N GLU A 77 17.02 15.53 -11.20
CA GLU A 77 16.55 16.75 -10.54
C GLU A 77 17.07 16.86 -9.09
N LEU A 78 17.24 15.73 -8.39
CA LEU A 78 17.88 15.72 -7.07
C LEU A 78 19.37 16.10 -7.18
N ALA A 79 20.10 15.52 -8.12
CA ALA A 79 21.49 15.89 -8.40
C ALA A 79 21.62 17.39 -8.70
N LYS A 80 20.75 17.93 -9.56
CA LYS A 80 20.68 19.37 -9.88
C LYS A 80 20.37 20.24 -8.66
N LYS A 81 19.45 19.82 -7.79
CA LYS A 81 19.06 20.59 -6.60
C LYS A 81 20.14 20.61 -5.53
N TYR A 82 20.81 19.47 -5.34
CA TYR A 82 21.80 19.29 -4.28
C TYR A 82 23.26 19.43 -4.76
N GLY A 83 23.48 19.68 -6.05
CA GLY A 83 24.79 19.93 -6.64
C GLY A 83 25.74 18.73 -6.65
N ILE A 84 25.21 17.51 -6.76
CA ILE A 84 25.99 16.27 -6.86
C ILE A 84 26.20 15.91 -8.34
#